data_AF-A0A973NT15-F1
#
_entry.id   AF-A0A973NT15-F1
#
_cell.length_a   1.000
_cell.length_b   1.000
_cell.length_c   1.000
_cell.angle_alpha   90.00
_cell.angle_beta   90.00
_cell.angle_gamma   90.00
#
_symmetry.space_group_name_H-M   'P 1'
#
loop_
_entity.id
_entity.type
_entity.pdbx_description
1 polymer ?
#
loop_
_entity_poly.entity_id
_entity_poly.type
_entity_poly.pdbx_seq_one_letter_code
_entity_poly.pdbx_strand_id
1 'polypeptide(L)'
;MRSKFIVAAAVALTVTACNKKAEGQTVAIVNGEEITAAELNADLAGAKIPTGMTKEQARSRILQTIIDRRLLAQQAKKDGIDKSPEYLNRQRKLNEDLLINMMASRQIDTAQLPSNQEIQKFEASRPEMFEKREQWELDQLRFELPTDAGVKAKIAAADTLEGVAKVLTDANITFNRQKNRLDTAIIPHDLYGRLATMKPGEPFMVPVGNLAVVSVVTSRQPNPTSAEQARPVAVAAMRRTQATKLVQDRLKALRQQAKIDYKPGFAPPKQ
;
A
#
# COMPACT_ATOMS: atom_id res chain seq x y z
N MET A 1 4.05 59.41 66.01
CA MET A 1 3.46 58.06 65.87
C MET A 1 3.54 57.68 64.39
N ARG A 2 4.52 56.87 64.00
CA ARG A 2 4.43 55.43 63.62
C ARG A 2 3.96 55.15 62.19
N SER A 3 4.90 54.57 61.40
CA SER A 3 4.73 53.52 60.35
C SER A 3 3.98 53.88 59.06
N LYS A 4 4.35 53.39 57.86
CA LYS A 4 5.32 52.36 57.42
C LYS A 4 5.56 52.51 55.89
N PHE A 5 6.80 52.25 55.49
CA PHE A 5 7.25 52.02 54.11
C PHE A 5 6.63 50.77 53.48
N ILE A 6 6.30 50.81 52.18
CA ILE A 6 6.38 49.65 51.28
C ILE A 6 6.87 50.15 49.90
N VAL A 7 8.15 49.90 49.61
CA VAL A 7 8.75 50.00 48.27
C VAL A 7 8.57 48.63 47.61
N ALA A 8 7.79 48.57 46.53
CA ALA A 8 7.63 47.36 45.74
C ALA A 8 8.75 47.30 44.68
N ALA A 9 9.71 46.40 44.89
CA ALA A 9 10.76 46.09 43.93
C ALA A 9 10.21 45.21 42.80
N ALA A 10 10.15 45.75 41.59
CA ALA A 10 9.86 44.99 40.37
C ALA A 10 11.12 44.23 39.94
N VAL A 11 11.15 42.92 40.21
CA VAL A 11 12.20 42.01 39.74
C VAL A 11 11.89 41.62 38.30
N ALA A 12 12.61 42.19 37.35
CA ALA A 12 12.63 41.75 35.96
C ALA A 12 13.45 40.46 35.85
N LEU A 13 12.78 39.31 35.87
CA LEU A 13 13.36 38.01 35.54
C LEU A 13 13.57 37.91 34.02
N THR A 14 14.75 38.29 33.55
CA THR A 14 15.23 37.92 32.23
C THR A 14 15.54 36.43 32.21
N VAL A 15 14.59 35.62 31.70
CA VAL A 15 14.85 34.21 31.41
C VAL A 15 15.74 34.14 30.17
N THR A 16 17.05 34.11 30.38
CA THR A 16 18.00 33.60 29.39
C THR A 16 17.78 32.10 29.28
N ALA A 17 16.97 31.70 28.30
CA ALA A 17 16.88 30.32 27.86
C ALA A 17 18.23 29.91 27.25
N CYS A 18 19.11 29.37 28.11
CA CYS A 18 20.36 28.75 27.72
C CYS A 18 20.09 27.66 26.67
N ASN A 19 20.53 27.95 25.46
CA ASN A 19 20.53 27.09 24.29
C ASN A 19 21.59 25.99 24.47
N LYS A 20 21.34 25.00 25.35
CA LYS A 20 22.17 23.79 25.43
C LYS A 20 21.82 22.88 24.26
N LYS A 21 22.53 23.08 23.15
CA LYS A 21 22.59 22.16 22.02
C LYS A 21 23.03 20.79 22.52
N ALA A 22 22.29 19.74 22.19
CA ALA A 22 22.59 18.37 22.60
C ALA A 22 23.77 17.83 21.77
N GLU A 23 25.00 18.25 22.11
CA GLU A 23 26.25 17.98 21.38
C GLU A 23 26.60 16.47 21.22
N GLY A 24 25.86 15.55 21.86
CA GLY A 24 26.07 14.10 21.72
C GLY A 24 25.15 13.39 20.74
N GLN A 25 24.10 14.05 20.23
CA GLN A 25 23.08 13.40 19.39
C GLN A 25 23.13 13.84 17.93
N THR A 26 23.95 14.84 17.59
CA THR A 26 24.02 15.45 16.26
C THR A 26 25.23 14.95 15.51
N VAL A 27 25.01 14.41 14.30
CA VAL A 27 26.06 13.81 13.45
C VAL A 27 26.46 14.70 12.28
N ALA A 28 25.64 15.69 11.92
CA ALA A 28 25.96 16.73 10.95
C ALA A 28 25.02 17.94 11.12
N ILE A 29 25.42 19.10 10.61
CA ILE A 29 24.58 20.32 10.56
C ILE A 29 24.57 20.83 9.12
N VAL A 30 23.39 21.02 8.54
CA VAL A 30 23.20 21.48 7.15
C VAL A 30 22.42 22.80 7.17
N ASN A 31 23.11 23.91 6.90
CA ASN A 31 22.53 25.26 6.94
C ASN A 31 21.78 25.59 8.25
N GLY A 32 22.31 25.11 9.38
CA GLY A 32 21.73 25.32 10.70
C GLY A 32 20.71 24.26 11.14
N GLU A 33 20.28 23.35 10.25
CA GLU A 33 19.46 22.20 10.62
C GLU A 33 20.32 21.00 11.01
N GLU A 34 20.02 20.40 12.17
CA GLU A 34 20.76 19.25 12.69
C GLU A 34 20.27 17.94 12.05
N ILE A 35 21.22 17.06 11.74
CA ILE A 35 20.99 15.64 11.44
C ILE A 35 21.41 14.86 12.67
N THR A 36 20.49 14.05 13.22
CA THR A 36 20.74 13.31 14.46
C THR A 36 21.24 11.89 14.21
N ALA A 37 21.91 11.31 15.20
CA ALA A 37 22.30 9.90 15.19
C ALA A 37 21.07 8.98 15.08
N ALA A 38 19.91 9.39 15.60
CA ALA A 38 18.67 8.63 15.48
C ALA A 38 18.15 8.60 14.04
N GLU A 39 18.18 9.74 13.34
CA GLU A 39 17.82 9.82 11.91
C GLU A 39 18.76 8.94 11.07
N LEU A 40 20.07 9.05 11.28
CA LEU A 40 21.06 8.22 10.59
C LEU A 40 20.84 6.72 10.85
N ASN A 41 20.58 6.33 12.09
CA ASN A 41 20.33 4.94 12.44
C ASN A 41 19.01 4.41 11.86
N ALA A 42 17.97 5.24 11.78
CA ALA A 42 16.69 4.87 11.16
C ALA A 42 16.86 4.61 9.66
N ASP A 43 17.57 5.49 8.95
CA ASP A 43 17.84 5.31 7.51
C ASP A 43 18.76 4.09 7.26
N LEU A 44 19.73 3.84 8.16
CA LEU A 44 20.58 2.64 8.08
C LEU A 44 19.80 1.34 8.26
N ALA A 45 18.80 1.31 9.15
CA ALA A 45 17.99 0.11 9.38
C ALA A 45 17.15 -0.28 8.15
N GLY A 46 16.80 0.68 7.29
CA GLY A 46 16.08 0.46 6.04
C GLY A 46 16.98 0.24 4.82
N ALA A 47 18.29 0.46 4.92
CA ALA A 47 19.20 0.45 3.78
C ALA A 47 19.63 -0.98 3.39
N LYS A 48 19.59 -1.27 2.07
CA LYS A 48 20.26 -2.46 1.52
C LYS A 48 21.76 -2.17 1.37
N ILE A 49 22.55 -2.58 2.36
CA ILE A 49 23.99 -2.40 2.34
C ILE A 49 24.63 -3.48 1.45
N PRO A 50 25.40 -3.10 0.41
CA PRO A 50 26.09 -4.07 -0.44
C PRO A 50 27.04 -4.97 0.35
N THR A 51 27.12 -6.24 -0.05
CA THR A 51 28.06 -7.21 0.53
C THR A 51 29.50 -6.73 0.33
N GLY A 52 30.31 -6.79 1.40
CA GLY A 52 31.72 -6.34 1.39
C GLY A 52 31.95 -4.89 1.82
N MET A 53 30.91 -4.10 2.07
CA MET A 53 31.03 -2.74 2.62
C MET A 53 31.15 -2.79 4.15
N THR A 54 32.10 -2.04 4.73
CA THR A 54 32.19 -1.94 6.19
C THR A 54 31.04 -1.11 6.77
N LYS A 55 30.76 -1.29 8.06
CA LYS A 55 29.70 -0.54 8.76
C LYS A 55 29.97 0.97 8.72
N GLU A 56 31.23 1.37 8.80
CA GLU A 56 31.68 2.76 8.80
C GLU A 56 31.50 3.38 7.41
N GLN A 57 31.82 2.64 6.35
CA GLN A 57 31.59 3.07 4.96
C GLN A 57 30.09 3.22 4.68
N ALA A 58 29.27 2.27 5.13
CA ALA A 58 27.82 2.35 4.98
C ALA A 58 27.23 3.56 5.73
N ARG A 59 27.66 3.78 6.98
CA ARG A 59 27.28 4.96 7.78
C ARG A 59 27.63 6.27 7.08
N SER A 60 28.86 6.40 6.60
CA SER A 60 29.31 7.59 5.89
C SER A 60 28.47 7.85 4.62
N ARG A 61 28.25 6.81 3.81
CA ARG A 61 27.45 6.92 2.59
C ARG A 61 25.99 7.31 2.85
N ILE A 62 25.35 6.71 3.86
CA ILE A 62 23.98 7.07 4.21
C ILE A 62 23.92 8.49 4.76
N LEU A 63 24.90 8.91 5.59
CA LEU A 63 24.97 10.29 6.07
C LEU A 63 25.10 11.29 4.91
N GLN A 64 25.94 11.02 3.91
CA GLN A 64 26.02 11.88 2.71
C GLN A 64 24.68 11.93 1.96
N THR A 65 24.00 10.79 1.81
CA THR A 65 22.64 10.75 1.20
C THR A 65 21.65 11.63 1.97
N ILE A 66 21.69 11.62 3.32
CA ILE A 66 20.82 12.45 4.15
C ILE A 66 21.15 13.94 3.96
N ILE A 67 22.44 14.29 3.91
CA ILE A 67 22.90 15.67 3.68
C ILE A 67 22.43 16.17 2.31
N ASP A 68 22.63 15.40 1.24
CA ASP A 68 22.20 15.76 -0.11
C ASP A 68 20.68 15.93 -0.19
N ARG A 69 19.92 14.99 0.40
CA ARG A 69 18.45 15.09 0.50
C ARG A 69 18.03 16.36 1.25
N ARG A 70 18.73 16.73 2.33
CA ARG A 70 18.44 17.93 3.12
C ARG A 70 18.72 19.20 2.32
N LEU A 71 19.85 19.27 1.63
CA LEU A 71 20.21 20.42 0.77
C LEU A 71 19.18 20.63 -0.35
N LEU A 72 18.81 19.56 -1.06
CA LEU A 72 17.80 19.62 -2.11
C LEU A 72 16.41 20.00 -1.57
N ALA A 73 16.01 19.46 -0.42
CA ALA A 73 14.75 19.83 0.23
C ALA A 73 14.73 21.30 0.67
N GLN A 74 15.84 21.82 1.17
CA GLN A 74 15.97 23.25 1.52
C GLN A 74 15.91 24.14 0.27
N GLN A 75 16.56 23.73 -0.83
CA GLN A 75 16.45 24.45 -2.10
C GLN A 75 15.01 24.46 -2.63
N ALA A 76 14.33 23.31 -2.62
CA ALA A 76 12.92 23.20 -3.03
C ALA A 76 11.99 24.12 -2.22
N LYS A 77 12.24 24.29 -0.91
CA LYS A 77 11.51 25.25 -0.06
C LYS A 77 11.82 26.70 -0.43
N LYS A 78 13.09 27.03 -0.74
CA LYS A 78 13.47 28.36 -1.24
C LYS A 78 12.80 28.67 -2.58
N ASP A 79 12.67 27.66 -3.44
CA ASP A 79 11.97 27.74 -4.73
C ASP A 79 10.44 27.78 -4.58
N GLY A 80 9.91 27.68 -3.35
CA GLY A 80 8.48 27.80 -3.05
C GLY A 80 7.64 26.57 -3.42
N ILE A 81 8.27 25.42 -3.72
CA ILE A 81 7.57 24.17 -4.08
C ILE A 81 6.63 23.74 -2.94
N ASP A 82 7.07 23.93 -1.68
CA ASP A 82 6.33 23.60 -0.46
C ASP A 82 5.06 24.44 -0.24
N LYS A 83 4.90 25.52 -1.00
CA LYS A 83 3.72 26.40 -0.98
C LYS A 83 2.76 26.14 -2.13
N SER A 84 3.15 25.32 -3.10
CA SER A 84 2.31 25.03 -4.26
C SER A 84 1.03 24.26 -3.84
N PRO A 85 -0.13 24.51 -4.48
CA PRO A 85 -1.34 23.75 -4.21
C PRO A 85 -1.14 22.24 -4.41
N GLU A 86 -0.34 21.85 -5.41
CA GLU A 86 -0.02 20.46 -5.67
C GLU A 86 0.70 19.81 -4.48
N TYR A 87 1.78 20.43 -3.98
CA TYR A 87 2.51 19.92 -2.83
C TYR A 87 1.61 19.80 -1.61
N LEU A 88 0.84 20.85 -1.28
CA LEU A 88 -0.02 20.86 -0.10
C LEU A 88 -1.10 19.77 -0.16
N ASN A 89 -1.69 19.54 -1.34
CA ASN A 89 -2.67 18.46 -1.52
C ASN A 89 -2.03 17.08 -1.36
N ARG A 90 -0.86 16.85 -1.99
CA ARG A 90 -0.12 15.59 -1.87
C ARG A 90 0.35 15.34 -0.43
N GLN A 91 0.84 16.38 0.26
CA GLN A 91 1.29 16.33 1.65
C GLN A 91 0.15 15.93 2.60
N ARG A 92 -1.04 16.52 2.46
CA ARG A 92 -2.21 16.16 3.27
C ARG A 92 -2.58 14.69 3.09
N LYS A 93 -2.70 14.24 1.84
CA LYS A 93 -2.99 12.83 1.54
C LYS A 93 -1.94 11.89 2.10
N LEU A 94 -0.65 12.16 1.88
CA LEU A 94 0.44 11.33 2.40
C LEU A 94 0.45 11.26 3.92
N ASN A 95 0.12 12.37 4.60
CA ASN A 95 0.02 12.40 6.06
C ASN A 95 -1.17 11.56 6.56
N GLU A 96 -2.33 11.66 5.92
CA GLU A 96 -3.50 10.82 6.22
C GLU A 96 -3.18 9.33 6.01
N ASP A 97 -2.59 8.97 4.86
CA ASP A 97 -2.19 7.60 4.54
C ASP A 97 -1.15 7.06 5.53
N LEU A 98 -0.17 7.88 5.94
CA LEU A 98 0.83 7.51 6.94
C LEU A 98 0.18 7.22 8.30
N LEU A 99 -0.73 8.08 8.76
CA LEU A 99 -1.45 7.88 10.03
C LEU A 99 -2.30 6.61 10.00
N ILE A 100 -2.99 6.33 8.89
CA ILE A 100 -3.79 5.11 8.71
C ILE A 100 -2.88 3.88 8.77
N ASN A 101 -1.76 3.89 8.05
CA ASN A 101 -0.81 2.78 8.05
C ASN A 101 -0.19 2.54 9.44
N MET A 102 0.22 3.60 10.14
CA MET A 102 0.77 3.49 11.49
C MET A 102 -0.27 2.97 12.50
N MET A 103 -1.53 3.41 12.38
CA MET A 103 -2.63 2.89 13.20
C MET A 103 -2.84 1.39 12.96
N ALA A 104 -2.89 0.97 11.69
CA ALA A 104 -3.05 -0.43 11.33
C ALA A 104 -1.88 -1.29 11.83
N SER A 105 -0.64 -0.86 11.59
CA SER A 105 0.57 -1.56 12.06
C SER A 105 0.59 -1.72 13.57
N ARG A 106 0.37 -0.64 14.33
CA ARG A 106 0.37 -0.69 15.80
C ARG A 106 -0.63 -1.70 16.33
N GLN A 107 -1.81 -1.77 15.72
CA GLN A 107 -2.86 -2.68 16.19
C GLN A 107 -2.56 -4.15 15.84
N ILE A 108 -1.92 -4.42 14.70
CA ILE A 108 -1.43 -5.76 14.34
C ILE A 108 -0.29 -6.20 15.27
N ASP A 109 0.62 -5.29 15.61
CA ASP A 109 1.75 -5.58 16.51
C ASP A 109 1.28 -5.96 17.91
N THR A 110 0.15 -5.39 18.35
CA THR A 110 -0.52 -5.76 19.61
C THR A 110 -1.46 -6.96 19.49
N ALA A 111 -1.77 -7.42 18.27
CA ALA A 111 -2.69 -8.53 18.06
C ALA A 111 -2.00 -9.86 18.40
N GLN A 112 -2.79 -10.79 18.95
CA GLN A 112 -2.31 -12.13 19.24
C GLN A 112 -1.87 -12.83 17.94
N LEU A 113 -0.71 -13.48 17.98
CA LEU A 113 -0.23 -14.29 16.88
C LEU A 113 -1.21 -15.45 16.60
N PRO A 114 -1.45 -15.79 15.32
CA PRO A 114 -2.23 -16.97 14.98
C PRO A 114 -1.66 -18.23 15.63
N SER A 115 -2.52 -19.04 16.24
CA SER A 115 -2.17 -20.35 16.78
C SER A 115 -1.85 -21.34 15.66
N ASN A 116 -1.15 -22.43 16.00
CA ASN A 116 -0.84 -23.50 15.04
C ASN A 116 -2.10 -24.07 14.37
N GLN A 117 -3.20 -24.22 15.12
CA GLN A 117 -4.45 -24.74 14.60
C GLN A 117 -5.11 -23.77 13.60
N GLU A 118 -5.05 -22.47 13.88
CA GLU A 118 -5.58 -21.45 12.96
C GLU A 118 -4.77 -21.37 11.66
N ILE A 119 -3.44 -21.52 11.75
CA ILE A 119 -2.55 -21.57 10.58
C ILE A 119 -2.88 -22.78 9.71
N GLN A 120 -2.97 -23.98 10.30
CA GLN A 120 -3.32 -25.20 9.55
C GLN A 120 -4.71 -25.09 8.90
N LYS A 121 -5.69 -24.53 9.62
CA LYS A 121 -7.02 -24.27 9.07
C LYS A 121 -6.96 -23.28 7.91
N PHE A 122 -6.16 -22.23 8.02
CA PHE A 122 -5.97 -21.24 6.96
C PHE A 122 -5.36 -21.90 5.71
N GLU A 123 -4.29 -22.68 5.87
CA GLU A 123 -3.66 -23.43 4.78
C GLU A 123 -4.65 -24.35 4.06
N ALA A 124 -5.39 -25.15 4.82
CA ALA A 124 -6.42 -26.05 4.26
C ALA A 124 -7.56 -25.30 3.57
N SER A 125 -7.90 -24.10 4.04
CA SER A 125 -8.95 -23.25 3.44
C SER A 125 -8.49 -22.45 2.23
N ARG A 126 -7.18 -22.46 1.91
CA ARG A 126 -6.57 -21.69 0.83
C ARG A 126 -5.71 -22.59 -0.08
N PRO A 127 -6.26 -23.69 -0.61
CA PRO A 127 -5.48 -24.64 -1.41
C PRO A 127 -4.80 -23.97 -2.60
N GLU A 128 -5.38 -22.92 -3.17
CA GLU A 128 -4.83 -22.12 -4.27
C GLU A 128 -3.50 -21.41 -3.95
N MET A 129 -3.23 -21.18 -2.67
CA MET A 129 -1.99 -20.57 -2.18
C MET A 129 -0.94 -21.62 -1.77
N PHE A 130 -1.38 -22.86 -1.52
CA PHE A 130 -0.56 -23.90 -0.89
C PHE A 130 -0.51 -25.18 -1.73
N GLU A 131 -1.27 -26.20 -1.35
CA GLU A 131 -1.19 -27.55 -1.94
C GLU A 131 -1.59 -27.60 -3.41
N LYS A 132 -2.58 -26.79 -3.82
CA LYS A 132 -3.07 -26.70 -5.20
C LYS A 132 -2.63 -25.42 -5.88
N ARG A 133 -1.51 -24.85 -5.43
CA ARG A 133 -0.94 -23.68 -6.10
C ARG A 133 -0.43 -24.07 -7.47
N GLU A 134 -0.80 -23.30 -8.47
CA GLU A 134 -0.44 -23.52 -9.86
C GLU A 134 0.11 -22.23 -10.48
N GLN A 135 0.94 -22.40 -11.49
CA GLN A 135 1.32 -21.37 -12.44
C GLN A 135 0.48 -21.54 -13.70
N TRP A 136 -0.33 -20.53 -14.03
CA TRP A 136 -1.17 -20.52 -15.23
C TRP A 136 -0.53 -19.67 -16.31
N GLU A 137 -0.58 -20.17 -17.55
CA GLU A 137 -0.29 -19.40 -18.76
C GLU A 137 -1.61 -18.96 -19.36
N LEU A 138 -1.80 -17.65 -19.51
CA LEU A 138 -3.02 -17.03 -20.01
C LEU A 138 -2.79 -16.44 -21.39
N ASP A 139 -3.79 -16.54 -22.26
CA ASP A 139 -3.94 -15.72 -23.46
C ASP A 139 -5.10 -14.76 -23.23
N GLN A 140 -4.86 -13.47 -23.42
CA GLN A 140 -5.74 -12.42 -22.96
C GLN A 140 -6.04 -11.40 -24.05
N LEU A 141 -7.28 -10.96 -24.12
CA LEU A 141 -7.71 -9.78 -24.86
C LEU A 141 -8.07 -8.68 -23.89
N ARG A 142 -7.40 -7.55 -24.03
CA ARG A 142 -7.66 -6.34 -23.25
C ARG A 142 -8.29 -5.28 -24.14
N PHE A 143 -9.41 -4.70 -23.70
CA PHE A 143 -10.17 -3.70 -24.44
C PHE A 143 -10.96 -2.80 -23.48
N GLU A 144 -11.45 -1.67 -23.98
CA GLU A 144 -12.37 -0.81 -23.24
C GLU A 144 -13.73 -1.47 -23.12
N LEU A 145 -14.36 -1.40 -21.94
CA LEU A 145 -15.65 -2.03 -21.73
C LEU A 145 -16.68 -1.38 -22.68
N PRO A 146 -17.31 -2.14 -23.59
CA PRO A 146 -18.31 -1.58 -24.49
C PRO A 146 -19.47 -0.98 -23.68
N THR A 147 -20.11 0.09 -24.19
CA THR A 147 -21.31 0.64 -23.57
C THR A 147 -22.57 -0.12 -24.00
N ASP A 148 -22.58 -0.63 -25.23
CA ASP A 148 -23.65 -1.39 -25.85
C ASP A 148 -23.91 -2.74 -25.13
N ALA A 149 -25.16 -2.95 -24.70
CA ALA A 149 -25.56 -4.16 -23.98
C ALA A 149 -25.60 -5.41 -24.87
N GLY A 150 -25.92 -5.28 -26.15
CA GLY A 150 -25.92 -6.38 -27.12
C GLY A 150 -24.50 -6.86 -27.42
N VAL A 151 -23.54 -5.95 -27.54
CA VAL A 151 -22.11 -6.31 -27.67
C VAL A 151 -21.63 -7.04 -26.42
N LYS A 152 -21.97 -6.56 -25.21
CA LYS A 152 -21.66 -7.27 -23.95
C LYS A 152 -22.21 -8.69 -23.93
N ALA A 153 -23.47 -8.87 -24.32
CA ALA A 153 -24.12 -10.17 -24.36
C ALA A 153 -23.42 -11.13 -25.34
N LYS A 154 -23.05 -10.64 -26.53
CA LYS A 154 -22.30 -11.43 -27.53
C LYS A 154 -20.91 -11.83 -27.03
N ILE A 155 -20.20 -10.93 -26.32
CA ILE A 155 -18.91 -11.26 -25.71
C ILE A 155 -19.09 -12.33 -24.63
N ALA A 156 -20.10 -12.20 -23.77
CA ALA A 156 -20.37 -13.16 -22.70
C ALA A 156 -20.82 -14.53 -23.22
N ALA A 157 -21.40 -14.59 -24.42
CA ALA A 157 -21.84 -15.83 -25.08
C ALA A 157 -20.75 -16.50 -25.94
N ALA A 158 -19.56 -15.89 -26.07
CA ALA A 158 -18.49 -16.45 -26.88
C ALA A 158 -17.70 -17.50 -26.09
N ASP A 159 -17.60 -18.72 -26.63
CA ASP A 159 -16.92 -19.85 -25.99
C ASP A 159 -15.40 -19.87 -26.20
N THR A 160 -14.87 -18.99 -27.04
CA THR A 160 -13.44 -18.92 -27.37
C THR A 160 -12.93 -17.49 -27.41
N LEU A 161 -11.62 -17.33 -27.21
CA LEU A 161 -10.96 -16.03 -27.31
C LEU A 161 -11.07 -15.44 -28.72
N GLU A 162 -11.00 -16.30 -29.74
CA GLU A 162 -11.19 -15.94 -31.14
C GLU A 162 -12.61 -15.45 -31.42
N GLY A 163 -13.63 -16.08 -30.81
CA GLY A 163 -15.01 -15.62 -30.88
C GLY A 163 -15.18 -14.23 -30.29
N VAL A 164 -14.56 -13.97 -29.14
CA VAL A 164 -14.52 -12.63 -28.53
C VAL A 164 -13.81 -11.62 -29.43
N ALA A 165 -12.64 -11.96 -29.97
CA ALA A 165 -11.91 -11.10 -30.91
C ALA A 165 -12.76 -10.74 -32.13
N LYS A 166 -13.52 -11.69 -32.67
CA LYS A 166 -14.44 -11.46 -33.78
C LYS A 166 -15.56 -10.49 -33.39
N VAL A 167 -16.21 -10.68 -32.24
CA VAL A 167 -17.27 -9.77 -31.76
C VAL A 167 -16.73 -8.35 -31.57
N LEU A 168 -15.52 -8.21 -31.02
CA LEU A 168 -14.87 -6.90 -30.85
C LEU A 168 -14.56 -6.25 -32.20
N THR A 169 -14.04 -7.02 -33.15
CA THR A 169 -13.73 -6.54 -34.51
C THR A 169 -15.01 -6.12 -35.26
N ASP A 170 -16.06 -6.93 -35.23
CA ASP A 170 -17.35 -6.64 -35.88
C ASP A 170 -18.01 -5.39 -35.26
N ALA A 171 -17.71 -5.08 -33.99
CA ALA A 171 -18.16 -3.89 -33.28
C ALA A 171 -17.20 -2.67 -33.40
N ASN A 172 -16.12 -2.78 -34.20
CA ASN A 172 -15.06 -1.76 -34.32
C ASN A 172 -14.39 -1.37 -32.99
N ILE A 173 -14.29 -2.30 -32.05
CA ILE A 173 -13.62 -2.11 -30.75
C ILE A 173 -12.17 -2.59 -30.88
N THR A 174 -11.22 -1.68 -30.65
CA THR A 174 -9.80 -2.03 -30.62
C THR A 174 -9.46 -2.86 -29.38
N PHE A 175 -8.64 -3.88 -29.55
CA PHE A 175 -8.16 -4.72 -28.45
C PHE A 175 -6.67 -5.03 -28.60
N ASN A 176 -6.02 -5.33 -27.47
CA ASN A 176 -4.66 -5.82 -27.42
C ASN A 176 -4.66 -7.28 -26.96
N ARG A 177 -4.03 -8.16 -27.76
CA ARG A 177 -3.79 -9.56 -27.38
C ARG A 177 -2.43 -9.70 -26.72
N GLN A 178 -2.38 -10.35 -25.56
CA GLN A 178 -1.15 -10.60 -24.83
C GLN A 178 -1.18 -11.94 -24.10
N LYS A 179 0.00 -12.52 -23.90
CA LYS A 179 0.18 -13.69 -23.04
C LYS A 179 0.72 -13.27 -21.69
N ASN A 180 0.20 -13.86 -20.62
CA ASN A 180 0.61 -13.52 -19.26
C ASN A 180 0.69 -14.76 -18.36
N ARG A 181 1.56 -14.70 -17.36
CA ARG A 181 1.73 -15.71 -16.32
C ARG A 181 0.99 -15.29 -15.06
N LEU A 182 0.11 -16.15 -14.56
CA LEU A 182 -0.65 -15.93 -13.34
C LEU A 182 -0.31 -17.00 -12.29
N ASP A 183 -0.02 -16.56 -11.08
CA ASP A 183 0.14 -17.45 -9.92
C ASP A 183 -1.21 -17.56 -9.19
N THR A 184 -1.71 -18.77 -8.94
CA THR A 184 -3.01 -18.93 -8.27
C THR A 184 -3.01 -18.39 -6.84
N ALA A 185 -1.85 -18.23 -6.21
CA ALA A 185 -1.75 -17.68 -4.84
C ALA A 185 -2.22 -16.22 -4.72
N ILE A 186 -2.30 -15.48 -5.83
CA ILE A 186 -2.81 -14.10 -5.85
C ILE A 186 -4.29 -14.00 -6.22
N ILE A 187 -4.92 -15.11 -6.63
CA ILE A 187 -6.33 -15.13 -7.01
C ILE A 187 -7.17 -15.04 -5.72
N PRO A 188 -8.14 -14.12 -5.63
CA PRO A 188 -9.10 -14.10 -4.54
C PRO A 188 -9.79 -15.46 -4.40
N HIS A 189 -9.88 -15.98 -3.17
CA HIS A 189 -10.38 -17.32 -2.91
C HIS A 189 -11.77 -17.61 -3.51
N ASP A 190 -12.66 -16.63 -3.42
CA ASP A 190 -14.01 -16.66 -3.99
C ASP A 190 -13.99 -16.79 -5.52
N LEU A 191 -13.02 -16.14 -6.17
CA LEU A 191 -12.83 -16.25 -7.62
C LEU A 191 -12.16 -17.56 -8.01
N TYR A 192 -11.16 -18.03 -7.25
CA TYR A 192 -10.44 -19.27 -7.55
C TYR A 192 -11.37 -20.47 -7.63
N GLY A 193 -12.30 -20.63 -6.69
CA GLY A 193 -13.25 -21.74 -6.69
C GLY A 193 -14.04 -21.85 -7.99
N ARG A 194 -14.41 -20.71 -8.59
CA ARG A 194 -15.08 -20.66 -9.90
C ARG A 194 -14.13 -20.97 -11.05
N LEU A 195 -12.91 -20.42 -11.05
CA LEU A 195 -11.96 -20.62 -12.14
C LEU A 195 -11.39 -22.05 -12.18
N ALA A 196 -11.25 -22.69 -11.02
CA ALA A 196 -10.74 -24.04 -10.91
C ALA A 196 -11.67 -25.08 -11.58
N THR A 197 -12.99 -24.83 -11.60
CA THR A 197 -14.00 -25.72 -12.19
C THR A 197 -14.27 -25.45 -13.67
N MET A 198 -13.73 -24.36 -14.24
CA MET A 198 -13.89 -24.04 -15.65
C MET A 198 -13.16 -25.05 -16.55
N LYS A 199 -13.72 -25.28 -17.73
CA LYS A 199 -13.09 -26.18 -18.71
C LYS A 199 -11.82 -25.54 -19.28
N PRO A 200 -10.80 -26.33 -19.63
CA PRO A 200 -9.67 -25.83 -20.40
C PRO A 200 -10.15 -25.15 -21.68
N GLY A 201 -9.62 -23.96 -22.00
CA GLY A 201 -10.03 -23.20 -23.17
C GLY A 201 -11.23 -22.26 -22.98
N GLU A 202 -11.99 -22.39 -21.88
CA GLU A 202 -13.16 -21.55 -21.62
C GLU A 202 -12.74 -20.12 -21.22
N PRO A 203 -13.22 -19.06 -21.91
CA PRO A 203 -12.87 -17.70 -21.60
C PRO A 203 -13.59 -17.20 -20.34
N PHE A 204 -12.88 -16.45 -19.51
CA PHE A 204 -13.47 -15.70 -18.41
C PHE A 204 -13.11 -14.22 -18.51
N MET A 205 -14.04 -13.36 -18.11
CA MET A 205 -13.85 -11.91 -18.09
C MET A 205 -13.61 -11.41 -16.67
N VAL A 206 -12.62 -10.53 -16.52
CA VAL A 206 -12.37 -9.76 -15.30
C VAL A 206 -12.44 -8.26 -15.65
N PRO A 207 -13.33 -7.48 -15.02
CA PRO A 207 -13.34 -6.03 -15.18
C PRO A 207 -12.19 -5.40 -14.39
N VAL A 208 -11.50 -4.43 -15.00
CA VAL A 208 -10.38 -3.68 -14.43
C VAL A 208 -10.60 -2.19 -14.68
N GLY A 209 -11.31 -1.52 -13.77
CA GLY A 209 -11.71 -0.13 -13.97
C GLY A 209 -12.64 0.01 -15.17
N ASN A 210 -12.28 0.85 -16.15
CA ASN A 210 -13.03 1.01 -17.41
C ASN A 210 -12.64 0.00 -18.50
N LEU A 211 -11.73 -0.94 -18.19
CA LEU A 211 -11.24 -1.94 -19.12
C LEU A 211 -11.81 -3.31 -18.77
N ALA A 212 -11.96 -4.15 -19.79
CA ALA A 212 -12.22 -5.57 -19.63
C ALA A 212 -10.99 -6.36 -20.07
N VAL A 213 -10.72 -7.44 -19.34
CA VAL A 213 -9.74 -8.44 -19.75
C VAL A 213 -10.46 -9.78 -19.86
N VAL A 214 -10.57 -10.29 -21.08
CA VAL A 214 -11.01 -11.67 -21.32
C VAL A 214 -9.78 -12.54 -21.40
N SER A 215 -9.76 -13.63 -20.63
CA SER A 215 -8.62 -14.52 -20.50
C SER A 215 -9.04 -15.96 -20.75
N VAL A 216 -8.19 -16.72 -21.42
CA VAL A 216 -8.27 -18.18 -21.50
C VAL A 216 -7.03 -18.77 -20.85
N VAL A 217 -7.21 -19.81 -20.04
CA VAL A 217 -6.09 -20.58 -19.49
C VAL A 217 -5.59 -21.54 -20.57
N THR A 218 -4.36 -21.32 -21.04
CA THR A 218 -3.71 -22.14 -22.08
C THR A 218 -2.86 -23.27 -21.48
N SER A 219 -2.34 -23.09 -20.27
CA SER A 219 -1.58 -24.11 -19.54
C SER A 219 -1.75 -23.92 -18.03
N ARG A 220 -1.72 -25.02 -17.29
CA ARG A 220 -1.67 -25.05 -15.82
C ARG A 220 -0.50 -25.94 -15.40
N GLN A 221 0.41 -25.40 -14.61
CA GLN A 221 1.57 -26.13 -14.10
C GLN A 221 1.52 -26.16 -12.58
N PRO A 222 1.55 -27.34 -11.93
CA PRO A 222 1.64 -27.42 -10.48
C PRO A 222 2.88 -26.69 -9.96
N ASN A 223 2.68 -25.83 -8.98
CA ASN A 223 3.76 -25.13 -8.28
C ASN A 223 3.40 -25.01 -6.78
N PRO A 224 3.23 -26.15 -6.08
CA PRO A 224 2.77 -26.15 -4.69
C PRO A 224 3.77 -25.44 -3.79
N THR A 225 3.26 -24.68 -2.82
CA THR A 225 4.11 -24.07 -1.79
C THR A 225 4.69 -25.18 -0.90
N SER A 226 6.01 -25.19 -0.71
CA SER A 226 6.66 -26.22 0.12
C SER A 226 6.23 -26.11 1.58
N ALA A 227 6.27 -27.23 2.32
CA ALA A 227 5.91 -27.26 3.74
C ALA A 227 6.71 -26.26 4.60
N GLU A 228 8.00 -26.07 4.26
CA GLU A 228 8.87 -25.09 4.93
C GLU A 228 8.42 -23.64 4.69
N GLN A 229 7.87 -23.35 3.51
CA GLN A 229 7.41 -22.01 3.12
C GLN A 229 5.93 -21.76 3.43
N ALA A 230 5.12 -22.80 3.59
CA ALA A 230 3.67 -22.69 3.79
C ALA A 230 3.35 -21.89 5.05
N ARG A 231 3.97 -22.24 6.18
CA ARG A 231 3.75 -21.57 7.46
C ARG A 231 4.07 -20.07 7.45
N PRO A 232 5.27 -19.60 7.04
CA PRO A 232 5.55 -18.16 7.01
C PRO A 232 4.65 -17.40 6.03
N VAL A 233 4.28 -18.00 4.89
CA VAL A 233 3.34 -17.41 3.93
C VAL A 233 1.94 -17.29 4.53
N ALA A 234 1.45 -18.35 5.20
CA ALA A 234 0.15 -18.36 5.87
C ALA A 234 0.08 -17.29 6.97
N VAL A 235 1.08 -17.21 7.84
CA VAL A 235 1.13 -16.20 8.91
C VAL A 235 1.11 -14.77 8.33
N ALA A 236 1.88 -14.51 7.29
CA ALA A 236 1.90 -13.20 6.63
C ALA A 236 0.54 -12.85 5.99
N ALA A 237 -0.08 -13.81 5.30
CA ALA A 237 -1.39 -13.65 4.66
C ALA A 237 -2.51 -13.42 5.70
N MET A 238 -2.49 -14.17 6.81
CA MET A 238 -3.43 -13.99 7.92
C MET A 238 -3.30 -12.61 8.56
N ARG A 239 -2.06 -12.16 8.83
CA ARG A 239 -1.80 -10.81 9.36
C ARG A 239 -2.30 -9.72 8.42
N ARG A 240 -2.05 -9.84 7.11
CA ARG A 240 -2.56 -8.89 6.10
C ARG A 240 -4.09 -8.87 6.03
N THR A 241 -4.72 -10.05 6.11
CA THR A 241 -6.18 -10.17 6.11
C THR A 241 -6.78 -9.52 7.36
N GLN A 242 -6.19 -9.80 8.54
CA GLN A 242 -6.59 -9.19 9.81
C GLN A 242 -6.43 -7.67 9.79
N ALA A 243 -5.31 -7.16 9.27
CA ALA A 243 -5.05 -5.73 9.08
C ALA A 243 -6.16 -5.06 8.27
N THR A 244 -6.48 -5.64 7.11
CA THR A 244 -7.49 -5.11 6.20
C THR A 244 -8.86 -5.10 6.85
N LYS A 245 -9.24 -6.22 7.49
CA LYS A 245 -10.52 -6.35 8.19
C LYS A 245 -10.66 -5.33 9.33
N LEU A 246 -9.61 -5.17 10.12
CA LEU A 246 -9.58 -4.21 11.22
C LEU A 246 -9.81 -2.78 10.74
N VAL A 247 -9.10 -2.35 9.69
CA VAL A 247 -9.27 -1.01 9.11
C VAL A 247 -10.68 -0.83 8.57
N GLN A 248 -11.23 -1.83 7.88
CA GLN A 248 -12.61 -1.80 7.36
C GLN A 248 -13.65 -1.71 8.49
N ASP A 249 -13.53 -2.53 9.52
CA ASP A 249 -14.45 -2.54 10.66
C ASP A 249 -14.40 -1.20 11.43
N ARG A 250 -13.19 -0.67 11.63
CA ARG A 250 -13.00 0.65 12.26
C ARG A 250 -13.59 1.77 11.41
N LEU A 251 -13.36 1.76 10.10
CA LEU A 251 -13.94 2.74 9.18
C LEU A 251 -15.47 2.69 9.20
N LYS A 252 -16.06 1.49 9.20
CA LYS A 252 -17.52 1.31 9.28
C LYS A 252 -18.08 1.93 10.55
N ALA A 253 -17.46 1.67 11.71
CA ALA A 253 -17.85 2.27 12.98
C ALA A 253 -17.71 3.81 12.98
N LEU A 254 -16.59 4.32 12.48
CA LEU A 254 -16.34 5.78 12.39
C LEU A 254 -17.37 6.47 11.48
N ARG A 255 -17.73 5.85 10.35
CA ARG A 255 -18.76 6.41 9.44
C ARG A 255 -20.15 6.48 10.07
N GLN A 256 -20.50 5.53 10.94
CA GLN A 256 -21.77 5.55 11.66
C GLN A 256 -21.83 6.65 12.72
N GLN A 257 -20.68 7.03 13.28
CA GLN A 257 -20.56 8.04 14.33
C GLN A 257 -20.30 9.45 13.78
N ALA A 258 -19.73 9.55 12.58
CA ALA A 258 -19.39 10.81 11.97
C ALA A 258 -20.63 11.53 11.42
N LYS A 259 -20.71 12.84 11.68
CA LYS A 259 -21.60 13.72 10.93
C LYS A 259 -20.98 14.00 9.56
N ILE A 260 -21.60 13.48 8.50
CA ILE A 260 -21.12 13.66 7.12
C ILE A 260 -22.17 14.44 6.32
N ASP A 261 -21.88 15.72 6.09
CA ASP A 261 -22.74 16.62 5.31
C ASP A 261 -22.30 16.62 3.83
N TYR A 262 -23.14 16.11 2.93
CA TYR A 262 -22.87 16.11 1.48
C TYR A 262 -23.44 17.37 0.83
N LYS A 263 -22.67 17.99 -0.07
CA LYS A 263 -23.18 19.06 -0.94
C LYS A 263 -24.06 18.46 -2.06
N PRO A 264 -25.00 19.24 -2.64
CA PRO A 264 -25.85 18.76 -3.74
C PRO A 264 -25.04 18.13 -4.87
N GLY A 265 -25.46 16.94 -5.33
CA GLY A 265 -24.78 16.19 -6.40
C GLY A 265 -23.61 15.30 -5.94
N PHE A 266 -23.19 15.35 -4.67
CA PHE A 266 -22.04 14.57 -4.16
C PHE A 266 -22.41 13.46 -3.17
N ALA A 267 -23.70 13.28 -2.87
CA ALA A 267 -24.15 12.17 -2.03
C ALA A 267 -23.98 10.83 -2.75
N PRO A 268 -23.70 9.72 -2.02
CA PRO A 268 -23.65 8.40 -2.63
C PRO A 268 -25.00 8.03 -3.27
N PRO A 269 -25.00 7.25 -4.37
CA PRO A 269 -26.25 6.74 -4.94
C PRO A 269 -27.03 5.94 -3.89
N LYS A 270 -28.36 6.04 -3.92
CA LYS A 270 -29.23 5.24 -3.04
C LYS A 270 -28.99 3.76 -3.35
N GLN A 271 -28.57 3.00 -2.34
CA GLN A 271 -28.46 1.55 -2.39
C GLN A 271 -29.84 0.90 -2.41
#